data_AF-A0A9C7QBH6-F1
#
_entry.id   AF-A0A9C7QBH6-F1
#
_cell.length_a   1.000
_cell.length_b   1.000
_cell.length_c   1.000
_cell.angle_alpha   90.00
_cell.angle_beta   90.00
_cell.angle_gamma   90.00
#
_symmetry.space_group_name_H-M   'P 1'
#
loop_
_entity.id
_entity.type
_entity.pdbx_description
1 polymer ?
#
loop_
_entity_poly.entity_id
_entity_poly.type
_entity_poly.pdbx_seq_one_letter_code
_entity_poly.pdbx_strand_id
1 'polypeptide(L)'
;MRFDSFLIQALATLMLLAGLVLTGYALLQPPQNTTTYTLSLEQVEKNEPGVRSSSVKYGSLSSEARVAFGRAKLHGSYQLSDEPPGALEDYSFVIDNDRVYAITISEREHITERMATLFGGTMAAVIGAFIFVSWLDVLSGFRPNRN
;
A
#
# COMPACT_ATOMS: atom_id res chain seq x y z
N MET A 1 -8.43 -25.52 40.73
CA MET A 1 -9.66 -25.50 39.89
C MET A 1 -10.23 -24.10 39.66
N ARG A 2 -10.41 -23.22 40.67
CA ARG A 2 -10.94 -21.85 40.43
C ARG A 2 -9.92 -20.87 39.83
N PHE A 3 -8.63 -21.04 40.12
CA PHE A 3 -7.57 -20.13 39.67
C PHE A 3 -7.29 -20.25 38.15
N ASP A 4 -7.24 -21.49 37.64
CA ASP A 4 -7.03 -21.74 36.19
C ASP A 4 -8.16 -21.17 35.34
N SER A 5 -9.41 -21.26 35.83
CA SER A 5 -10.57 -20.70 35.13
C SER A 5 -10.51 -19.18 35.04
N PHE A 6 -10.04 -18.48 36.08
CA PHE A 6 -9.91 -17.02 36.09
C PHE A 6 -8.79 -16.56 35.14
N LEU A 7 -7.69 -17.32 35.10
CA LEU A 7 -6.52 -17.01 34.28
C LEU A 7 -6.82 -17.21 32.78
N ILE A 8 -7.57 -18.26 32.44
CA ILE A 8 -8.07 -18.52 31.07
C ILE A 8 -9.04 -17.42 30.63
N GLN A 9 -9.95 -17.00 31.51
CA GLN A 9 -10.94 -15.96 31.20
C GLN A 9 -10.28 -14.59 31.02
N ALA A 10 -9.29 -14.26 31.86
CA ALA A 10 -8.49 -13.06 31.72
C ALA A 10 -7.71 -13.05 30.40
N LEU A 11 -7.09 -14.18 30.03
CA LEU A 11 -6.34 -14.31 28.78
C LEU A 11 -7.24 -14.18 27.54
N ALA A 12 -8.41 -14.81 27.55
CA ALA A 12 -9.39 -14.70 26.47
C ALA A 12 -9.91 -13.26 26.31
N THR A 13 -10.15 -12.56 27.42
CA THR A 13 -10.57 -11.15 27.40
C THR A 13 -9.47 -10.25 26.85
N LEU A 14 -8.21 -10.53 27.20
CA LEU A 14 -7.03 -9.83 26.67
C LEU A 14 -6.85 -10.05 25.17
N MET A 15 -7.05 -11.27 24.68
CA MET A 15 -7.00 -11.58 23.24
C MET A 15 -8.11 -10.86 22.46
N LEU A 16 -9.32 -10.80 23.02
CA LEU A 16 -10.44 -10.05 22.44
C LEU A 16 -10.18 -8.54 22.40
N LEU A 17 -9.66 -7.97 23.49
CA LEU A 17 -9.24 -6.57 23.54
C LEU A 17 -8.13 -6.27 22.54
N ALA A 18 -7.12 -7.13 22.43
CA ALA A 18 -6.05 -6.98 21.45
C ALA A 18 -6.59 -7.02 20.01
N GLY A 19 -7.51 -7.95 19.70
CA GLY A 19 -8.18 -8.02 18.40
C GLY A 19 -9.02 -6.78 18.08
N LEU A 20 -9.73 -6.25 19.08
CA LEU A 20 -10.53 -5.04 18.93
C LEU A 20 -9.65 -3.79 18.73
N VAL A 21 -8.53 -3.69 19.45
CA VAL A 21 -7.55 -2.62 19.29
C VAL A 21 -6.88 -2.68 17.92
N LEU A 22 -6.48 -3.86 17.43
CA LEU A 22 -5.91 -4.02 16.09
C LEU A 22 -6.91 -3.62 14.99
N THR A 23 -8.16 -4.05 15.14
CA THR A 23 -9.22 -3.75 14.16
C THR A 23 -9.57 -2.26 14.19
N GLY A 24 -9.64 -1.65 15.38
CA GLY A 24 -9.80 -0.21 15.53
C GLY A 24 -8.65 0.58 14.91
N TYR A 25 -7.41 0.14 15.08
CA TYR A 25 -6.24 0.77 14.45
C TYR A 25 -6.28 0.67 12.92
N ALA A 26 -6.70 -0.47 12.37
CA ALA A 26 -6.88 -0.64 10.93
C ALA A 26 -7.98 0.27 10.36
N LEU A 27 -9.07 0.50 11.11
CA LEU A 27 -10.15 1.41 10.73
C LEU A 27 -9.78 2.89 10.86
N LEU A 28 -8.85 3.23 11.77
CA LEU A 28 -8.35 4.59 11.99
C LEU A 28 -7.28 5.01 10.98
N GLN A 29 -6.72 4.08 10.21
CA GLN A 29 -5.80 4.46 9.14
C GLN A 29 -6.54 5.34 8.13
N PRO A 30 -6.04 6.55 7.83
CA PRO A 30 -6.68 7.44 6.88
C PRO A 30 -6.86 6.71 5.54
N PRO A 31 -7.89 7.07 4.76
CA PRO A 31 -7.99 6.61 3.37
C PRO A 31 -6.72 7.06 2.65
N GLN A 32 -5.75 6.16 2.52
CA GLN A 32 -4.66 6.34 1.57
C GLN A 32 -5.33 6.37 0.19
N ASN A 33 -4.94 7.35 -0.63
CA ASN A 33 -5.40 7.39 -2.01
C ASN A 33 -5.20 6.00 -2.62
N THR A 34 -6.26 5.51 -3.26
CA THR A 34 -6.39 4.18 -3.83
C THR A 34 -5.20 3.83 -4.73
N THR A 35 -4.59 4.86 -5.32
CA THR A 35 -3.48 4.76 -6.24
C THR A 35 -2.49 5.90 -6.00
N THR A 36 -1.20 5.59 -5.92
CA THR A 36 -0.13 6.58 -5.94
C THR A 36 0.55 6.55 -7.31
N TYR A 37 0.63 7.71 -7.96
CA TYR A 37 1.37 7.86 -9.22
C TYR A 37 2.71 8.53 -8.95
N THR A 38 3.80 7.90 -9.40
CA THR A 38 5.14 8.48 -9.31
C THR A 38 5.67 8.75 -10.71
N LEU A 39 5.90 10.04 -10.99
CA LEU A 39 6.58 10.52 -12.17
C LEU A 39 8.09 10.49 -11.92
N SER A 40 8.84 9.83 -12.78
CA SER A 40 10.31 9.81 -12.78
C SER A 40 10.83 10.31 -14.11
N LEU A 41 11.95 11.03 -14.06
CA LEU A 41 12.59 11.59 -15.24
C LEU A 41 14.02 11.09 -15.35
N GLU A 42 14.36 10.60 -16.54
CA GLU A 42 15.72 10.20 -16.87
C GLU A 42 16.20 11.01 -18.07
N GLN A 43 17.40 11.58 -17.99
CA GLN A 43 17.97 12.30 -19.13
C GLN A 43 18.51 11.28 -20.13
N VAL A 44 17.99 11.33 -21.36
CA VAL A 44 18.35 10.40 -22.45
C VAL A 44 19.06 11.12 -23.60
N GLU A 45 19.75 10.36 -24.45
CA GLU A 45 20.44 10.95 -25.59
C GLU A 45 19.46 11.33 -26.71
N LYS A 46 19.62 12.53 -27.29
CA LYS A 46 18.79 13.03 -28.40
C LYS A 46 18.76 12.12 -29.63
N ASN A 47 19.75 11.24 -29.76
CA ASN A 47 19.94 10.35 -30.91
C ASN A 47 19.41 8.94 -30.65
N GLU A 48 18.83 8.66 -29.49
CA GLU A 48 18.22 7.37 -29.24
C GLU A 48 17.05 7.11 -30.21
N PRO A 49 16.86 5.85 -30.64
CA PRO A 49 15.78 5.48 -31.54
C PRO A 49 14.41 5.84 -30.93
N GLY A 50 13.53 6.49 -31.72
CA GLY A 50 12.17 6.80 -31.29
C GLY A 50 12.01 8.08 -30.45
N VAL A 51 13.10 8.67 -29.97
CA VAL A 51 13.07 9.91 -29.18
C VAL A 51 12.37 11.04 -29.93
N ARG A 52 12.77 11.31 -31.19
CA ARG A 52 12.24 12.45 -31.95
C ARG A 52 10.78 12.29 -32.36
N SER A 53 10.31 11.06 -32.56
CA SER A 53 8.93 10.78 -32.97
C SER A 53 7.95 10.80 -31.80
N SER A 54 8.43 10.48 -30.59
CA SER A 54 7.61 10.36 -29.38
C SER A 54 7.90 11.47 -28.36
N SER A 55 8.50 12.57 -28.81
CA SER A 55 8.84 13.71 -27.96
C SER A 55 7.88 14.87 -28.09
N VAL A 56 7.53 15.48 -26.96
CA VAL A 56 6.81 16.75 -26.89
C VAL A 56 7.73 17.87 -26.40
N LYS A 57 7.54 19.09 -26.90
CA LYS A 57 8.26 20.26 -26.36
C LYS A 57 7.67 20.64 -25.01
N TYR A 58 8.52 20.97 -24.03
CA TYR A 58 8.08 21.42 -22.71
C TYR A 58 7.04 22.55 -22.76
N GLY A 59 7.16 23.48 -23.71
CA GLY A 59 6.20 24.58 -23.89
C GLY A 59 4.80 24.16 -24.39
N SER A 60 4.67 22.95 -24.93
CA SER A 60 3.40 22.39 -25.40
C SER A 60 2.66 21.58 -24.33
N LEU A 61 3.31 21.32 -23.19
CA LEU A 61 2.69 20.67 -22.04
C LEU A 61 1.67 21.60 -21.37
N SER A 62 0.61 21.02 -20.80
CA SER A 62 -0.36 21.75 -19.97
C SER A 62 0.33 22.43 -18.78
N SER A 63 -0.32 23.41 -18.14
CA SER A 63 0.21 24.05 -16.92
C SER A 63 0.51 23.04 -15.82
N GLU A 64 -0.38 22.07 -15.61
CA GLU A 64 -0.23 21.00 -14.62
C GLU A 64 0.95 20.08 -14.95
N ALA A 65 1.04 19.63 -16.21
CA ALA A 65 2.14 18.78 -16.68
C ALA A 65 3.50 19.47 -16.55
N ARG A 66 3.56 20.78 -16.83
CA ARG A 66 4.80 21.58 -16.65
C ARG A 66 5.23 21.67 -15.19
N VAL A 67 4.29 21.87 -14.27
CA VAL A 67 4.60 21.91 -12.83
C VAL A 67 5.07 20.54 -12.35
N ALA A 68 4.39 19.46 -12.73
CA ALA A 68 4.77 18.10 -12.37
C ALA A 68 6.16 17.73 -12.92
N PHE A 69 6.39 18.00 -14.21
CA PHE A 69 7.69 17.82 -14.86
C PHE A 69 8.80 18.63 -14.18
N GLY A 70 8.54 19.91 -13.89
CA GLY A 70 9.50 20.78 -13.21
C GLY A 70 9.89 20.27 -11.83
N ARG A 71 8.92 19.76 -11.06
CA ARG A 71 9.18 19.15 -9.74
C ARG A 71 9.96 17.85 -9.85
N ALA A 72 9.58 16.97 -10.77
CA ALA A 72 10.28 15.71 -11.02
C ALA A 72 11.72 15.96 -11.49
N LYS A 73 11.96 17.00 -12.29
CA LYS A 73 13.28 17.35 -12.79
C LYS A 73 14.23 17.81 -11.68
N LEU A 74 13.70 18.50 -10.66
CA LEU A 74 14.50 18.98 -9.52
C LEU A 74 14.90 17.85 -8.56
N HIS A 75 14.03 16.86 -8.38
CA HIS A 75 14.19 15.81 -7.36
C HIS A 75 14.46 14.41 -7.94
N GLY A 76 14.50 14.26 -9.26
CA GLY A 76 14.57 12.97 -9.98
C GLY A 76 13.22 12.25 -10.08
N SER A 77 12.35 12.43 -9.09
CA SER A 77 10.98 11.93 -9.09
C SER A 77 10.01 12.88 -8.40
N TYR A 78 8.72 12.73 -8.72
CA TYR A 78 7.63 13.49 -8.13
C TYR A 78 6.40 12.59 -7.95
N GLN A 79 5.87 12.55 -6.73
CA GLN A 79 4.59 11.91 -6.45
C GLN A 79 3.46 12.86 -6.85
N LEU A 80 2.59 12.39 -7.72
CA LEU A 80 1.38 13.09 -8.11
C LEU A 80 0.29 12.76 -7.09
N SER A 81 -0.44 13.80 -6.69
CA SER A 81 -1.57 13.65 -5.76
C SER A 81 -2.77 12.96 -6.42
N ASP A 82 -2.90 13.14 -7.74
CA ASP A 82 -4.01 12.72 -8.58
C ASP A 82 -3.49 11.99 -9.83
N GLU A 83 -4.40 11.56 -10.69
CA GLU A 83 -4.10 10.93 -11.97
C GLU A 83 -3.10 11.76 -12.81
N PRO A 84 -2.17 11.12 -13.54
CA PRO A 84 -1.20 11.84 -14.34
C PRO A 84 -1.93 12.74 -15.35
N PRO A 85 -1.46 13.98 -15.58
CA PRO A 85 -1.96 14.80 -16.66
C PRO A 85 -1.85 14.01 -17.97
N GLY A 86 -2.94 13.86 -18.74
CA GLY A 86 -2.95 13.02 -19.96
C GLY A 86 -1.84 13.38 -20.97
N ALA A 87 -1.44 14.66 -21.01
CA ALA A 87 -0.30 15.12 -21.80
C ALA A 87 1.08 14.53 -21.38
N LEU A 88 1.20 13.87 -20.24
CA LEU A 88 2.40 13.11 -19.83
C LEU A 88 2.28 11.61 -20.12
N GLU A 89 1.05 11.11 -20.32
CA GLU A 89 0.79 9.72 -20.69
C GLU A 89 0.94 9.51 -22.21
N ASP A 90 0.55 10.51 -23.00
CA ASP A 90 0.60 10.46 -24.46
C ASP A 90 2.02 10.53 -25.03
N TYR A 91 3.00 11.00 -24.25
CA TYR A 91 4.38 11.22 -24.70
C TYR A 91 5.41 10.57 -23.78
N SER A 92 6.27 9.74 -24.36
CA SER A 92 7.37 9.09 -23.63
C SER A 92 8.57 10.01 -23.38
N PHE A 93 8.69 11.11 -24.13
CA PHE A 93 9.84 12.02 -24.03
C PHE A 93 9.43 13.48 -23.99
N VAL A 94 10.16 14.30 -23.23
CA VAL A 94 10.02 15.76 -23.20
C VAL A 94 11.33 16.41 -23.60
N ILE A 95 11.25 17.32 -24.57
CA ILE A 95 12.35 18.20 -24.95
C ILE A 95 12.24 19.48 -24.13
N ASP A 96 13.22 19.70 -23.27
CA ASP A 96 13.40 20.94 -22.54
C ASP A 96 14.72 21.58 -22.98
N ASN A 97 14.59 22.64 -23.79
CA ASN A 97 15.69 23.31 -24.47
C ASN A 97 16.55 22.32 -25.28
N ASP A 98 17.78 22.08 -24.83
CA ASP A 98 18.74 21.20 -25.48
C ASP A 98 18.84 19.80 -24.87
N ARG A 99 17.99 19.47 -23.89
CA ARG A 99 18.00 18.17 -23.23
C ARG A 99 16.70 17.44 -23.47
N VAL A 100 16.79 16.12 -23.54
CA VAL A 100 15.64 15.23 -23.66
C VAL A 100 15.54 14.43 -22.37
N TYR A 101 14.32 14.34 -21.86
CA TYR A 101 14.01 13.55 -20.69
C TYR A 101 13.00 12.48 -21.07
N ALA A 102 13.30 11.22 -20.76
CA ALA A 102 12.33 10.14 -20.76
C ALA A 102 11.42 10.30 -19.54
N ILE A 103 10.11 10.20 -19.77
CA ILE A 103 9.09 10.18 -18.73
C ILE A 103 8.77 8.72 -18.43
N THR A 104 8.89 8.34 -17.17
CA THR A 104 8.34 7.06 -16.69
C THR A 104 7.34 7.36 -15.58
N ILE A 105 6.09 6.97 -15.80
CA ILE A 105 5.01 7.04 -14.82
C ILE A 105 4.83 5.64 -14.27
N SER A 106 4.98 5.50 -12.96
CA SER A 106 4.70 4.25 -12.25
C SER A 106 3.45 4.43 -11.40
N GLU A 107 2.53 3.48 -11.55
CA GLU A 107 1.30 3.39 -10.78
C GLU A 107 1.48 2.35 -9.68
N ARG A 108 1.11 2.70 -8.44
CA ARG A 108 1.03 1.76 -7.34
C ARG A 108 -0.36 1.81 -6.71
N GLU A 109 -1.10 0.73 -6.90
CA GLU A 109 -2.41 0.53 -6.29
C GLU A 109 -2.24 0.06 -4.83
N HIS A 110 -2.91 0.73 -3.89
CA HIS A 110 -2.88 0.41 -2.46
C HIS A 110 -4.10 -0.42 -2.00
N ILE A 111 -5.03 -0.78 -2.89
CA ILE A 111 -6.22 -1.57 -2.54
C ILE A 111 -5.84 -2.92 -1.92
N THR A 112 -4.79 -3.57 -2.44
CA THR A 112 -4.36 -4.90 -1.96
C THR A 112 -3.82 -4.87 -0.54
N GLU A 113 -3.15 -3.78 -0.13
CA GLU A 113 -2.55 -3.65 1.21
C GLU A 113 -3.63 -3.52 2.30
N ARG A 114 -4.75 -2.84 2.01
CA ARG A 114 -5.92 -2.78 2.91
C ARG A 114 -6.63 -4.12 3.05
N MET A 115 -6.88 -4.80 1.94
CA MET A 115 -7.52 -6.12 1.96
C MET A 115 -6.64 -7.14 2.67
N ALA A 116 -5.33 -7.17 2.40
CA ALA A 116 -4.40 -8.07 3.08
C ALA A 116 -4.35 -7.82 4.60
N THR A 117 -4.41 -6.56 5.04
CA THR A 117 -4.39 -6.22 6.47
C THR A 117 -5.71 -6.58 7.15
N LEU A 118 -6.85 -6.28 6.53
CA LEU A 118 -8.19 -6.59 7.06
C LEU A 118 -8.45 -8.09 7.08
N PHE A 119 -8.17 -8.81 6.00
CA PHE A 119 -8.33 -10.26 5.92
C PHE A 119 -7.25 -11.01 6.71
N GLY A 120 -6.00 -10.55 6.69
CA GLY A 120 -4.91 -11.16 7.44
C GLY A 120 -5.10 -11.04 8.95
N GLY A 121 -5.49 -9.85 9.44
CA GLY A 121 -5.74 -9.61 10.87
C GLY A 121 -6.95 -10.40 11.40
N THR A 122 -8.04 -10.46 10.63
CA THR A 122 -9.23 -11.23 11.01
C THR A 122 -9.00 -12.74 10.96
N MET A 123 -8.32 -13.25 9.92
CA MET A 123 -7.99 -14.68 9.84
C MET A 123 -7.01 -15.10 10.93
N ALA A 124 -6.01 -14.30 11.26
CA ALA A 124 -5.10 -14.59 12.38
C ALA A 124 -5.85 -14.66 13.72
N ALA A 125 -6.83 -13.77 13.94
CA ALA A 125 -7.66 -13.80 15.15
C ALA A 125 -8.56 -15.05 15.20
N VAL A 126 -9.16 -15.46 14.08
CA VAL A 126 -9.98 -16.68 13.99
C VAL A 126 -9.14 -17.94 14.21
N ILE A 127 -7.97 -18.03 13.58
CA ILE A 127 -7.02 -19.14 13.74
C ILE A 127 -6.54 -19.21 15.20
N GLY A 128 -6.18 -18.07 15.79
CA GLY A 128 -5.79 -17.99 17.20
C GLY A 128 -6.90 -18.46 18.15
N ALA A 129 -8.14 -18.03 17.91
CA ALA A 129 -9.30 -18.47 18.69
C ALA A 129 -9.57 -19.97 18.53
N PHE A 130 -9.44 -20.52 17.32
CA PHE A 130 -9.62 -21.94 17.07
C PHE A 130 -8.55 -22.78 17.77
N ILE A 131 -7.26 -22.43 17.64
CA ILE A 131 -6.16 -23.12 18.32
C ILE A 131 -6.37 -23.08 19.84
N PHE A 132 -6.79 -21.93 20.38
CA PHE A 132 -7.06 -21.78 21.81
C PHE A 132 -8.21 -22.68 22.29
N VAL A 133 -9.31 -22.73 21.55
CA VAL A 133 -10.46 -23.61 21.86
C VAL A 133 -10.05 -25.09 21.75
N SER A 134 -9.34 -25.49 20.69
CA SER A 134 -8.84 -26.86 20.54
C SER A 134 -7.86 -27.26 21.65
N TRP A 135 -7.00 -26.33 22.11
CA TRP A 135 -6.10 -26.58 23.23
C TRP A 135 -6.85 -26.74 24.56
N LEU A 136 -7.89 -25.92 24.79
CA LEU A 136 -8.79 -26.08 25.94
C LEU A 136 -9.55 -27.42 25.89
N ASP A 137 -9.98 -27.86 24.72
CA ASP A 137 -10.71 -29.12 24.54
C ASP A 137 -9.82 -30.32 24.89
N VAL A 138 -8.57 -30.34 24.38
CA VAL A 138 -7.56 -31.35 24.74
C VAL A 138 -7.29 -31.39 26.24
N LEU A 139 -7.13 -30.23 26.89
CA LEU A 139 -6.92 -30.16 28.34
C LEU A 139 -8.15 -30.60 29.14
N SER A 140 -9.36 -30.36 28.64
CA SER A 140 -10.61 -30.75 29.29
C SER A 140 -10.91 -32.25 29.15
N GLY A 141 -10.45 -32.87 28.06
CA GLY A 141 -10.47 -34.31 27.82
C GLY A 141 -9.53 -35.12 28.72
N PHE A 142 -8.57 -34.45 29.38
CA PHE A 142 -7.70 -35.05 30.40
C PHE A 142 -8.30 -35.09 31.82
N ARG A 143 -9.62 -34.85 32.00
CA ARG A 143 -10.26 -35.19 33.29
C ARG A 143 -10.30 -36.72 33.43
N PRO A 144 -9.55 -37.34 34.35
CA PRO A 144 -9.68 -38.76 34.59
C PRO A 144 -11.12 -39.03 35.05
N ASN A 145 -11.77 -39.97 34.38
CA ASN A 145 -13.06 -40.52 34.76
C ASN A 145 -12.93 -41.11 36.18
N ARG A 146 -13.24 -40.31 37.19
CA ARG A 146 -13.35 -40.79 38.58
C ARG A 146 -14.75 -41.35 38.76
N ASN A 147 -14.85 -42.67 38.59
CA ASN A 147 -15.84 -43.49 39.28
C ASN A 147 -15.76 -43.23 40.79
#